data_AF-A0A0B1PF16-F1
#
_entry.id   AF-A0A0B1PF16-F1
#
_cell.length_a   1.000
_cell.length_b   1.000
_cell.length_c   1.000
_cell.angle_alpha   90.00
_cell.angle_beta   90.00
_cell.angle_gamma   90.00
#
_symmetry.space_group_name_H-M   'P 1'
#
loop_
_entity.id
_entity.type
_entity.pdbx_description
1 polymer ?
#
loop_
_entity_poly.entity_id
_entity_poly.type
_entity_poly.pdbx_seq_one_letter_code
_entity_poly.pdbx_strand_id
1 'polypeptide(L)'
;MSTQFWDTHPAVGPANSWTIHGLWPDNCDGSYPTYCSAAPQYHNLSEIISKASPSLFEYMKIYWLPNRGSPDSFWMHEWNKHGTCVNTLAPSCYSEDQYIPGIEVVEYFQKAVDLFQQLDTYKALSSAGILPRHDKTYSLKEIQETLTKVTGQKAIISCQGTQLNQVWYSFNVKGSLQAGRFVPTYGIHESSGNCPAEGIIYSPKDM
;
A
#
# COMPACT_ATOMS: atom_id res chain seq x y z
N MET A 1 -1.49 -2.01 7.75
CA MET A 1 -1.86 -0.81 6.99
C MET A 1 -1.55 -1.01 5.52
N SER A 2 -2.49 -0.73 4.60
CA SER A 2 -2.23 -0.71 3.15
C SER A 2 -1.99 0.73 2.72
N THR A 3 -0.85 1.00 2.07
CA THR A 3 -0.38 2.36 1.77
C THR A 3 -0.24 2.58 0.28
N GLN A 4 -0.61 3.77 -0.18
CA GLN A 4 -0.63 4.14 -1.59
C GLN A 4 0.08 5.46 -1.85
N PHE A 5 0.65 5.61 -3.04
CA PHE A 5 1.32 6.80 -3.54
C PHE A 5 0.57 7.48 -4.68
N TRP A 6 0.69 8.80 -4.71
CA TRP A 6 0.45 9.64 -5.87
C TRP A 6 1.75 10.37 -6.23
N ASP A 7 2.55 9.76 -7.10
CA ASP A 7 3.81 10.33 -7.57
C ASP A 7 3.62 11.04 -8.92
N THR A 8 4.00 12.31 -8.96
CA THR A 8 3.91 13.17 -10.17
C THR A 8 5.27 13.68 -10.65
N HIS A 9 6.30 13.65 -9.81
CA HIS A 9 7.64 14.17 -10.12
C HIS A 9 8.75 13.26 -9.55
N PRO A 10 9.15 12.20 -10.27
CA PRO A 10 8.64 11.79 -11.59
C PRO A 10 7.23 11.18 -11.51
N ALA A 11 6.48 11.23 -12.61
CA ALA A 11 5.21 10.54 -12.72
C ALA A 11 5.44 9.02 -12.74
N VAL A 12 4.72 8.28 -11.88
CA VAL A 12 4.86 6.82 -11.77
C VAL A 12 3.50 6.14 -11.89
N GLY A 13 3.43 5.05 -12.67
CA GLY A 13 2.20 4.30 -12.91
C GLY A 13 1.16 5.06 -13.75
N PRO A 14 -0.04 4.50 -13.93
CA PRO A 14 -1.06 5.10 -14.80
C PRO A 14 -1.51 6.48 -14.32
N ALA A 15 -1.80 7.37 -15.28
CA ALA A 15 -2.25 8.75 -15.01
C ALA A 15 -3.59 8.84 -14.24
N ASN A 16 -4.36 7.76 -14.26
CA ASN A 16 -5.66 7.63 -13.60
C ASN A 16 -5.65 6.59 -12.47
N SER A 17 -4.49 6.33 -11.86
CA SER A 17 -4.37 5.38 -10.75
C SER A 17 -3.35 5.86 -9.73
N TRP A 18 -3.64 5.62 -8.47
CA TRP A 18 -2.61 5.59 -7.44
C TRP A 18 -1.72 4.35 -7.63
N THR A 19 -0.59 4.30 -6.96
CA THR A 19 0.31 3.13 -6.95
C THR A 19 0.46 2.60 -5.53
N ILE A 20 0.89 1.35 -5.40
CA ILE A 20 1.14 0.68 -4.13
C ILE A 20 2.45 1.21 -3.56
N HIS A 21 2.42 1.61 -2.29
CA HIS A 21 3.61 1.81 -1.49
C HIS A 21 3.95 0.50 -0.76
N GLY A 22 3.02 -0.01 0.07
CA GLY A 22 3.21 -1.30 0.73
C GLY A 22 2.05 -1.78 1.60
N LEU A 23 2.31 -2.87 2.32
CA LEU A 23 1.41 -3.48 3.30
C LEU A 23 2.16 -3.72 4.61
N TRP A 24 1.97 -2.84 5.60
CA TRP A 24 2.83 -2.80 6.78
C TRP A 24 2.10 -3.33 8.01
N PRO A 25 2.69 -4.29 8.76
CA PRO A 25 2.19 -4.66 10.07
C PRO A 25 2.66 -3.64 11.11
N ASP A 26 1.71 -3.00 11.78
CA ASP A 26 1.97 -2.12 12.93
C ASP A 26 1.56 -2.83 14.22
N ASN A 27 2.25 -2.53 15.33
CA ASN A 27 1.81 -2.95 16.66
C ASN A 27 0.58 -2.15 17.07
N CYS A 28 -0.24 -2.67 17.96
CA CYS A 28 -1.48 -2.01 18.40
C CYS A 28 -1.26 -0.68 19.17
N ASP A 29 -0.01 -0.36 19.53
CA ASP A 29 0.37 0.89 20.20
C ASP A 29 0.90 1.98 19.23
N GLY A 30 0.97 1.69 17.93
CA GLY A 30 1.46 2.60 16.90
C GLY A 30 2.97 2.54 16.69
N SER A 31 3.70 1.72 17.45
CA SER A 31 5.05 1.33 17.03
C SER A 31 4.95 0.36 15.85
N TYR A 32 5.98 0.31 15.01
CA TYR A 32 6.03 -0.61 13.87
C TYR A 32 7.35 -1.39 13.89
N PRO A 33 7.32 -2.73 13.92
CA PRO A 33 8.53 -3.52 13.84
C PRO A 33 9.09 -3.47 12.41
N THR A 34 10.40 -3.61 12.28
CA THR A 34 11.07 -3.67 10.97
C THR A 34 12.14 -4.74 10.95
N TYR A 35 12.38 -5.34 9.79
CA TYR A 35 13.43 -6.34 9.58
C TYR A 35 13.38 -7.51 10.58
N CYS A 36 12.18 -8.06 10.77
CA CYS A 36 11.94 -9.13 11.72
C CYS A 36 12.47 -10.48 11.22
N SER A 37 12.44 -11.47 12.11
CA SER A 37 12.84 -12.86 11.83
C SER A 37 11.66 -13.83 11.76
N ALA A 38 10.42 -13.34 11.67
CA ALA A 38 9.26 -14.23 11.61
C ALA A 38 9.18 -14.98 10.28
N ALA A 39 9.57 -14.35 9.17
CA ALA A 39 9.77 -14.99 7.87
C ALA A 39 11.16 -14.69 7.30
N PRO A 40 11.68 -15.51 6.35
CA PRO A 40 13.02 -15.34 5.80
C PRO A 40 13.17 -14.05 4.99
N GLN A 41 14.39 -13.49 4.97
CA GLN A 41 14.75 -12.43 4.05
C GLN A 41 15.16 -13.00 2.68
N TYR A 42 14.88 -12.25 1.63
CA TYR A 42 15.21 -12.60 0.25
C TYR A 42 15.89 -11.44 -0.48
N HIS A 43 16.69 -11.78 -1.49
CA HIS A 43 17.38 -10.80 -2.35
C HIS A 43 16.98 -10.90 -3.82
N ASN A 44 16.22 -11.93 -4.21
CA ASN A 44 15.80 -12.22 -5.58
C ASN A 44 14.26 -12.23 -5.71
N LEU A 45 13.59 -11.22 -5.14
CA LEU A 45 12.12 -11.13 -5.08
C LEU A 45 11.47 -11.22 -6.47
N SER A 46 12.06 -10.55 -7.46
CA SER A 46 11.56 -10.57 -8.84
C SER A 46 11.61 -11.98 -9.45
N GLU A 47 12.64 -12.77 -9.17
CA GLU A 47 12.74 -14.16 -9.62
C GLU A 47 11.68 -15.04 -8.93
N ILE A 48 11.54 -14.92 -7.61
CA ILE A 48 10.56 -15.68 -6.82
C ILE A 48 9.15 -15.42 -7.34
N ILE A 49 8.77 -14.14 -7.47
CA ILE A 49 7.41 -13.73 -7.86
C ILE A 49 7.16 -14.06 -9.33
N SER A 50 8.09 -13.75 -10.25
CA SER A 50 7.88 -14.02 -11.68
C SER A 50 7.75 -15.51 -12.00
N LYS A 51 8.48 -16.38 -11.30
CA LYS A 51 8.39 -17.84 -11.48
C LYS A 51 7.11 -18.43 -10.89
N ALA A 52 6.69 -17.96 -9.71
CA ALA A 52 5.54 -18.52 -9.00
C ALA A 52 4.20 -17.92 -9.44
N SER A 53 4.17 -16.63 -9.77
CA SER A 53 2.97 -15.90 -10.18
C SER A 53 3.28 -14.83 -11.24
N PRO A 54 3.40 -15.22 -12.53
CA PRO A 54 3.69 -14.29 -13.62
C PRO A 54 2.70 -13.14 -13.72
N SER A 55 1.40 -13.38 -13.48
CA SER A 55 0.38 -12.32 -13.53
C SER A 55 0.54 -11.30 -12.41
N LEU A 56 0.92 -11.73 -11.20
CA LEU A 56 1.21 -10.82 -10.10
C LEU A 56 2.44 -9.96 -10.42
N PHE A 57 3.48 -10.59 -10.96
CA PHE A 57 4.69 -9.90 -11.38
C PHE A 57 4.41 -8.81 -12.43
N GLU A 58 3.64 -9.14 -13.47
CA GLU A 58 3.25 -8.16 -14.50
C GLU A 58 2.41 -7.02 -13.93
N TYR A 59 1.51 -7.30 -12.99
CA TYR A 59 0.72 -6.28 -12.32
C TYR A 59 1.60 -5.33 -11.48
N MET A 60 2.52 -5.90 -10.70
CA MET A 60 3.43 -5.12 -9.84
C MET A 60 4.33 -4.19 -10.65
N LYS A 61 4.79 -4.59 -11.84
CA LYS A 61 5.55 -3.73 -12.75
C LYS A 61 4.80 -2.49 -13.23
N ILE A 62 3.48 -2.42 -13.04
CA ILE A 62 2.66 -1.26 -13.43
C ILE A 62 2.23 -0.46 -12.20
N TYR A 63 1.86 -1.17 -11.12
CA TYR A 63 1.18 -0.56 -9.97
C TYR A 63 2.00 -0.51 -8.69
N TRP A 64 3.11 -1.23 -8.56
CA TRP A 64 3.97 -1.21 -7.36
C TRP A 64 5.38 -0.77 -7.72
N LEU A 65 5.51 0.49 -8.09
CA LEU A 65 6.72 1.06 -8.67
C LEU A 65 7.37 2.07 -7.72
N PRO A 66 8.71 2.12 -7.66
CA PRO A 66 9.39 3.16 -6.91
C PRO A 66 9.43 4.47 -7.68
N ASN A 67 9.41 5.60 -6.96
CA ASN A 67 9.71 6.91 -7.54
C ASN A 67 11.23 7.18 -7.67
N ARG A 68 12.08 6.31 -7.09
CA ARG A 68 13.55 6.30 -7.22
C ARG A 68 14.11 4.88 -7.05
N GLY A 69 15.12 4.52 -7.84
CA GLY A 69 15.73 3.19 -7.79
C GLY A 69 15.03 2.18 -8.69
N SER A 70 15.30 0.89 -8.50
CA SER A 70 14.72 -0.19 -9.31
C SER A 70 13.54 -0.88 -8.62
N PRO A 71 12.55 -1.40 -9.36
CA PRO A 71 11.46 -2.20 -8.80
C PRO A 71 11.97 -3.34 -7.91
N ASP A 72 13.00 -4.07 -8.34
CA ASP A 72 13.63 -5.14 -7.57
C ASP A 72 14.11 -4.66 -6.19
N SER A 73 14.83 -3.54 -6.14
CA SER A 73 15.33 -2.97 -4.89
C SER A 73 14.20 -2.52 -3.97
N PHE A 74 13.10 -2.04 -4.55
CA PHE A 74 11.95 -1.56 -3.82
C PHE A 74 11.12 -2.71 -3.24
N TRP A 75 10.82 -3.74 -4.03
CA TRP A 75 10.13 -4.94 -3.53
C TRP A 75 10.97 -5.68 -2.49
N MET A 76 12.29 -5.72 -2.67
CA MET A 76 13.19 -6.23 -1.64
C MET A 76 13.09 -5.43 -0.33
N HIS A 77 13.03 -4.10 -0.40
CA HIS A 77 12.82 -3.25 0.78
C HIS A 77 11.49 -3.57 1.46
N GLU A 78 10.39 -3.54 0.71
CA GLU A 78 9.04 -3.77 1.26
C GLU A 78 8.91 -5.16 1.89
N TRP A 79 9.46 -6.20 1.27
CA TRP A 79 9.46 -7.53 1.86
C TRP A 79 10.35 -7.61 3.10
N ASN A 80 11.65 -7.30 2.97
CA ASN A 80 12.61 -7.54 4.04
C ASN A 80 12.32 -6.67 5.27
N LYS A 81 11.81 -5.46 5.07
CA LYS A 81 11.48 -4.54 6.16
C LYS A 81 10.12 -4.82 6.79
N HIS A 82 9.09 -5.09 5.98
CA HIS A 82 7.70 -5.16 6.46
C HIS A 82 7.09 -6.57 6.35
N GLY A 83 7.26 -7.25 5.22
CA GLY A 83 6.75 -8.62 5.01
C GLY A 83 7.27 -9.63 6.04
N THR A 84 8.57 -9.56 6.37
CA THR A 84 9.21 -10.42 7.40
C THR A 84 8.65 -10.25 8.81
N CYS A 85 7.94 -9.15 9.07
CA CYS A 85 7.30 -8.85 10.35
C CYS A 85 5.85 -9.35 10.45
N VAL A 86 5.30 -9.91 9.38
CA VAL A 86 3.99 -10.55 9.43
C VAL A 86 4.15 -11.94 10.02
N ASN A 87 3.85 -12.10 11.30
CA ASN A 87 4.04 -13.37 12.01
C ASN A 87 3.27 -14.56 11.42
N THR A 88 2.12 -14.33 10.78
CA THR A 88 1.31 -15.37 10.13
C THR A 88 1.86 -15.83 8.78
N LEU A 89 2.95 -15.22 8.30
CA LEU A 89 3.75 -15.68 7.16
C LEU A 89 4.95 -16.53 7.58
N ALA A 90 5.12 -16.82 8.88
CA ALA A 90 6.21 -17.67 9.33
C ALA A 90 6.13 -19.06 8.69
N PRO A 91 7.26 -19.71 8.34
CA PRO A 91 7.25 -21.07 7.77
C PRO A 91 6.48 -22.09 8.63
N SER A 92 6.49 -21.92 9.95
CA SER A 92 5.74 -22.75 10.89
C SER A 92 4.21 -22.60 10.84
N CYS A 93 3.69 -21.59 10.13
CA CYS A 93 2.27 -21.41 9.87
C CYS A 93 1.77 -22.19 8.64
N TYR A 94 2.68 -22.82 7.89
CA TYR A 94 2.35 -23.68 6.76
C TYR A 94 2.42 -25.15 7.18
N SER A 95 1.60 -25.99 6.56
CA SER A 95 1.75 -27.44 6.68
C SER A 95 3.11 -27.86 6.10
N GLU A 96 3.80 -28.80 6.74
CA GLU A 96 5.16 -29.22 6.32
C GLU A 96 5.23 -29.69 4.86
N ASP A 97 4.16 -30.29 4.36
CA ASP A 97 4.00 -30.78 2.99
C ASP A 97 3.65 -29.68 1.98
N GLN A 98 3.28 -28.48 2.45
CA GLN A 98 2.81 -27.36 1.62
C GLN A 98 3.81 -26.21 1.55
N TYR A 99 4.76 -26.13 2.50
CA TYR A 99 5.73 -25.05 2.50
C TYR A 99 6.78 -25.21 1.41
N ILE A 100 6.79 -24.27 0.46
CA ILE A 100 7.84 -24.12 -0.53
C ILE A 100 8.52 -22.78 -0.25
N PRO A 101 9.84 -22.72 0.00
CA PRO A 101 10.52 -21.47 0.30
C PRO A 101 10.21 -20.37 -0.72
N GLY A 102 9.77 -19.21 -0.24
CA GLY A 102 9.36 -18.07 -1.05
C GLY A 102 7.87 -18.04 -1.38
N ILE A 103 7.06 -19.02 -0.97
CA ILE A 103 5.60 -18.95 -1.13
C ILE A 103 5.00 -17.80 -0.32
N GLU A 104 5.53 -17.55 0.88
CA GLU A 104 5.14 -16.48 1.78
C GLU A 104 5.38 -15.08 1.20
N VAL A 105 6.42 -14.96 0.35
CA VAL A 105 6.69 -13.74 -0.43
C VAL A 105 5.53 -13.51 -1.40
N VAL A 106 5.20 -14.54 -2.21
CA VAL A 106 4.15 -14.45 -3.22
C VAL A 106 2.81 -14.10 -2.57
N GLU A 107 2.48 -14.73 -1.44
CA GLU A 107 1.24 -14.48 -0.71
C GLU A 107 1.16 -13.07 -0.12
N TYR A 108 2.28 -12.53 0.40
CA TYR A 108 2.35 -11.14 0.87
C TYR A 108 2.07 -10.14 -0.26
N PHE A 109 2.78 -10.29 -1.38
CA PHE A 109 2.62 -9.39 -2.52
C PHE A 109 1.23 -9.53 -3.15
N GLN A 110 0.71 -10.75 -3.27
CA GLN A 110 -0.65 -10.99 -3.75
C GLN A 110 -1.68 -10.32 -2.83
N LYS A 111 -1.55 -10.46 -1.51
CA LYS A 111 -2.50 -9.85 -0.57
C LYS A 111 -2.49 -8.32 -0.64
N ALA A 112 -1.31 -7.72 -0.74
CA ALA A 112 -1.17 -6.28 -0.89
C ALA A 112 -1.81 -5.78 -2.19
N VAL A 113 -1.64 -6.51 -3.30
CA VAL A 113 -2.31 -6.23 -4.58
C VAL A 113 -3.83 -6.40 -4.48
N ASP A 114 -4.33 -7.48 -3.87
CA ASP A 114 -5.76 -7.72 -3.68
C ASP A 114 -6.43 -6.58 -2.91
N LEU A 115 -5.77 -6.11 -1.84
CA LEU A 115 -6.24 -4.97 -1.04
C LEU A 115 -6.21 -3.68 -1.85
N PHE A 116 -5.13 -3.41 -2.57
CA PHE A 116 -5.02 -2.23 -3.41
C PHE A 116 -6.14 -2.16 -4.46
N GLN A 117 -6.45 -3.28 -5.12
CA GLN A 117 -7.54 -3.36 -6.10
C GLN A 117 -8.92 -3.06 -5.50
N GLN A 118 -9.13 -3.37 -4.22
CA GLN A 118 -10.36 -3.03 -3.50
C GLN A 118 -10.39 -1.57 -3.03
N LEU A 119 -9.22 -0.93 -2.93
CA LEU A 119 -9.01 0.42 -2.40
C LEU A 119 -8.67 1.41 -3.51
N ASP A 120 -9.53 1.49 -4.53
CA ASP A 120 -9.32 2.37 -5.68
C ASP A 120 -9.52 3.86 -5.30
N THR A 121 -8.45 4.46 -4.78
CA THR A 121 -8.40 5.85 -4.32
C THR A 121 -8.70 6.83 -5.45
N TYR A 122 -8.20 6.59 -6.67
CA TYR A 122 -8.49 7.46 -7.81
C TYR A 122 -9.98 7.46 -8.15
N LYS A 123 -10.58 6.27 -8.25
CA LYS A 123 -12.01 6.14 -8.54
C LYS A 123 -12.88 6.76 -7.46
N ALA A 124 -12.52 6.60 -6.19
CA ALA A 124 -13.23 7.23 -5.08
C ALA A 124 -13.23 8.76 -5.19
N LEU A 125 -12.04 9.36 -5.38
CA LEU A 125 -11.88 10.81 -5.53
C LEU A 125 -12.58 11.34 -6.78
N SER A 126 -12.35 10.71 -7.93
CA SER A 126 -12.95 11.12 -9.21
C SER A 126 -14.48 11.05 -9.20
N SER A 127 -15.07 10.05 -8.55
CA SER A 127 -16.54 9.94 -8.38
C SER A 127 -17.14 11.09 -7.56
N ALA A 128 -16.34 11.77 -6.74
CA ALA A 128 -16.72 12.97 -6.01
C ALA A 128 -16.33 14.28 -6.73
N GLY A 129 -15.80 14.21 -7.96
CA GLY A 129 -15.33 15.37 -8.71
C GLY A 129 -13.96 15.89 -8.24
N ILE A 130 -13.22 15.11 -7.45
CA ILE A 130 -11.85 15.40 -7.03
C ILE A 130 -10.92 14.73 -8.05
N LEU A 131 -10.56 15.48 -9.08
CA LEU A 131 -9.69 15.04 -10.16
C LEU A 131 -8.32 15.71 -10.06
N PRO A 132 -7.25 15.10 -10.61
CA PRO A 132 -5.99 15.80 -10.75
C PRO A 132 -6.14 17.05 -11.62
N ARG A 133 -5.72 18.22 -11.14
CA ARG A 133 -5.89 19.53 -11.79
C ARG A 133 -4.74 20.48 -11.44
N HIS A 134 -4.28 21.27 -12.41
CA HIS A 134 -3.26 22.31 -12.18
C HIS A 134 -3.85 23.59 -11.56
N ASP A 135 -5.13 23.86 -11.82
CA ASP A 135 -5.82 25.12 -11.54
C ASP A 135 -6.82 25.04 -10.37
N LYS A 136 -6.88 23.89 -9.69
CA LYS A 136 -7.84 23.64 -8.61
C LYS A 136 -7.14 23.02 -7.41
N THR A 137 -7.55 23.48 -6.24
CA THR A 137 -7.17 22.90 -4.95
C THR A 137 -8.39 22.33 -4.24
N TYR A 138 -8.12 21.55 -3.21
CA TYR A 138 -9.11 20.83 -2.42
C TYR A 138 -8.88 21.07 -0.92
N SER A 139 -9.95 20.95 -0.15
CA SER A 139 -9.94 20.89 1.30
C SER A 139 -9.56 19.50 1.79
N LEU A 140 -8.96 19.40 2.97
CA LEU A 140 -8.74 18.10 3.61
C LEU A 140 -10.07 17.40 3.91
N LYS A 141 -11.08 18.19 4.29
CA LYS A 141 -12.41 17.69 4.64
C LYS A 141 -13.05 16.93 3.48
N GLU A 142 -13.07 17.49 2.26
CA GLU A 142 -13.70 16.83 1.12
C GLU A 142 -12.97 15.55 0.70
N ILE A 143 -11.64 15.54 0.76
CA ILE A 143 -10.83 14.35 0.48
C ILE A 143 -11.11 13.28 1.55
N GLN A 144 -11.07 13.65 2.82
CA GLN A 144 -11.29 12.73 3.93
C GLN A 144 -12.69 12.11 3.91
N GLU A 145 -13.72 12.92 3.71
CA GLU A 145 -15.12 12.44 3.62
C GLU A 145 -15.31 11.50 2.43
N THR A 146 -14.64 11.78 1.30
CA THR A 146 -14.69 10.93 0.12
C THR A 146 -14.01 9.59 0.36
N LEU A 147 -12.78 9.58 0.89
CA LEU A 147 -12.03 8.35 1.15
C LEU A 147 -12.62 7.53 2.29
N THR A 148 -13.29 8.16 3.26
CA THR A 148 -14.01 7.44 4.32
C THR A 148 -15.10 6.53 3.76
N LYS A 149 -15.73 6.90 2.63
CA LYS A 149 -16.77 6.07 2.00
C LYS A 149 -16.23 4.78 1.37
N VAL A 150 -14.92 4.68 1.13
CA VAL A 150 -14.29 3.48 0.55
C VAL A 150 -14.36 2.30 1.53
N THR A 151 -14.10 2.56 2.81
CA THR A 151 -13.99 1.50 3.83
C THR A 151 -14.94 1.66 5.02
N GLY A 152 -15.61 2.82 5.13
CA GLY A 152 -16.36 3.23 6.31
C GLY A 152 -15.48 3.79 7.44
N GLN A 153 -14.17 3.88 7.24
CA GLN A 153 -13.20 4.38 8.22
C GLN A 153 -12.33 5.46 7.58
N LYS A 154 -11.87 6.43 8.39
CA LYS A 154 -10.98 7.47 7.86
C LYS A 154 -9.66 6.84 7.44
N ALA A 155 -9.20 7.20 6.25
CA ALA A 155 -7.83 6.97 5.82
C ALA A 155 -6.91 8.07 6.36
N ILE A 156 -5.63 7.77 6.53
CA ILE A 156 -4.61 8.78 6.81
C ILE A 156 -4.20 9.41 5.49
N ILE A 157 -4.19 10.75 5.43
CA ILE A 157 -3.89 11.51 4.22
C ILE A 157 -2.64 12.34 4.49
N SER A 158 -1.61 12.11 3.68
CA SER A 158 -0.34 12.80 3.81
C SER A 158 0.02 13.58 2.54
N CYS A 159 0.57 14.78 2.77
CA CYS A 159 0.99 15.71 1.75
C CYS A 159 2.50 15.96 1.83
N GLN A 160 3.11 16.23 0.67
CA GLN A 160 4.43 16.85 0.57
C GLN A 160 4.23 18.36 0.44
N GLY A 161 4.33 19.10 1.54
CA GLY A 161 3.86 20.49 1.57
C GLY A 161 2.35 20.53 1.37
N THR A 162 1.88 21.15 0.29
CA THR A 162 0.46 21.17 -0.11
C THR A 162 0.09 20.08 -1.12
N GLN A 163 1.07 19.32 -1.63
CA GLN A 163 0.82 18.31 -2.66
C GLN A 163 0.31 17.01 -2.03
N LEU A 164 -0.88 16.57 -2.42
CA LEU A 164 -1.42 15.28 -2.03
C LEU A 164 -0.50 14.16 -2.50
N ASN A 165 -0.01 13.31 -1.58
CA ASN A 165 1.05 12.36 -1.88
C ASN A 165 0.76 10.93 -1.42
N GLN A 166 0.22 10.72 -0.22
CA GLN A 166 -0.03 9.37 0.30
C GLN A 166 -1.40 9.23 0.94
N VAL A 167 -1.96 8.03 0.80
CA VAL A 167 -3.17 7.60 1.50
C VAL A 167 -2.91 6.25 2.14
N TRP A 168 -3.22 6.13 3.43
CA TRP A 168 -3.06 4.88 4.18
C TRP A 168 -4.40 4.40 4.74
N TYR A 169 -4.73 3.14 4.44
CA TYR A 169 -5.93 2.46 4.92
C TYR A 169 -5.58 1.43 5.99
N SER A 170 -6.23 1.55 7.15
CA SER A 170 -5.93 0.73 8.32
C SER A 170 -6.91 -0.45 8.45
N PHE A 171 -6.37 -1.61 8.82
CA PHE A 171 -7.15 -2.83 9.00
C PHE A 171 -6.66 -3.61 10.21
N ASN A 172 -7.61 -4.18 10.95
CA ASN A 172 -7.35 -5.34 11.80
C ASN A 172 -7.57 -6.61 10.96
N VAL A 173 -6.86 -7.70 11.26
CA VAL A 173 -7.01 -8.96 10.52
C VAL A 173 -7.61 -10.03 11.43
N LYS A 174 -8.71 -10.65 10.99
CA LYS A 174 -9.26 -11.85 11.63
C LYS A 174 -8.78 -13.09 10.89
N GLY A 175 -7.82 -13.81 11.46
CA GLY A 175 -7.14 -14.93 10.82
C GLY A 175 -5.73 -14.58 10.38
N SER A 176 -5.20 -15.30 9.40
CA SER A 176 -3.86 -15.08 8.85
C SER A 176 -3.83 -14.00 7.78
N LEU A 177 -2.65 -13.55 7.35
CA LEU A 177 -2.55 -12.61 6.23
C LEU A 177 -3.09 -13.22 4.92
N GLN A 178 -2.84 -14.50 4.68
CA GLN A 178 -3.20 -15.22 3.45
C GLN A 178 -4.72 -15.29 3.25
N ALA A 179 -5.42 -15.77 4.27
CA ALA A 179 -6.83 -16.19 4.20
C ALA A 179 -7.75 -15.41 5.14
N GLY A 180 -7.18 -14.59 6.02
CA GLY A 180 -7.94 -13.84 7.01
C GLY A 180 -8.75 -12.71 6.41
N ARG A 181 -9.73 -12.26 7.18
CA ARG A 181 -10.59 -11.12 6.82
C ARG A 181 -9.98 -9.83 7.32
N PHE A 182 -9.69 -8.93 6.39
CA PHE A 182 -9.27 -7.56 6.67
C PHE A 182 -10.51 -6.73 7.07
N VAL A 183 -10.50 -6.21 8.29
CA VAL A 183 -11.59 -5.42 8.88
C VAL A 183 -11.12 -3.98 8.97
N PRO A 184 -11.71 -3.04 8.20
CA PRO A 184 -11.36 -1.63 8.29
C PRO A 184 -11.41 -1.14 9.74
N THR A 185 -10.43 -0.32 10.12
CA THR A 185 -10.37 0.34 11.42
C THR A 185 -9.92 1.78 11.24
N TYR A 186 -10.24 2.63 12.22
CA TYR A 186 -9.80 4.03 12.25
C TYR A 186 -8.27 4.17 12.46
N GLY A 187 -7.61 3.06 12.81
CA GLY A 187 -6.16 2.97 12.97
C GLY A 187 -5.68 3.61 14.27
N ILE A 188 -4.37 3.58 14.48
CA ILE A 188 -3.67 4.14 15.65
C ILE A 188 -2.77 5.33 15.28
N HIS A 189 -2.74 5.66 13.99
CA HIS A 189 -1.90 6.69 13.37
C HIS A 189 -2.70 7.89 12.89
N GLU A 190 -3.83 8.20 13.53
CA GLU A 190 -4.72 9.30 13.12
C GLU A 190 -4.01 10.65 13.00
N SER A 191 -3.05 10.92 13.89
CA SER A 191 -2.25 12.14 13.90
C SER A 191 -1.09 12.14 12.91
N SER A 192 -0.91 11.07 12.13
CA SER A 192 0.17 10.98 11.13
C SER A 192 -0.15 11.70 9.82
N GLY A 193 -1.41 12.09 9.61
CA GLY A 193 -1.79 12.97 8.49
C GLY A 193 -1.21 14.37 8.67
N ASN A 194 -0.64 14.95 7.61
CA ASN A 194 0.05 16.23 7.66
C ASN A 194 -0.41 17.24 6.59
N CYS A 195 -1.49 16.94 5.86
CA CYS A 195 -2.06 17.87 4.89
C CYS A 195 -2.66 19.11 5.57
N PRO A 196 -2.58 20.30 4.94
CA PRO A 196 -3.27 21.50 5.41
C PRO A 196 -4.79 21.33 5.31
N ALA A 197 -5.55 22.11 6.08
CA ALA A 197 -7.02 22.06 6.04
C ALA A 197 -7.58 22.46 4.66
N GLU A 198 -6.90 23.36 3.96
CA GLU A 198 -7.30 23.92 2.67
C GLU A 198 -6.10 24.03 1.73
N GLY A 199 -6.36 24.20 0.43
CA GLY A 199 -5.31 24.46 -0.56
C GLY A 199 -4.48 23.24 -0.94
N ILE A 200 -4.99 22.02 -0.72
CA ILE A 200 -4.33 20.78 -1.13
C ILE A 200 -4.34 20.70 -2.66
N ILE A 201 -3.18 20.50 -3.24
CA ILE A 201 -3.00 20.35 -4.68
C ILE A 201 -3.02 18.84 -5.00
N TYR A 202 -3.90 18.45 -5.91
CA TYR A 202 -3.89 17.11 -6.51
C TYR A 202 -3.38 17.24 -7.95
N SER A 203 -2.07 17.14 -8.13
CA SER A 203 -1.43 17.43 -9.43
C SER A 203 -1.64 16.28 -10.43
N PRO A 204 -1.89 16.56 -11.73
CA PRO A 204 -1.86 15.54 -12.77
C PRO A 204 -0.50 14.84 -12.86
N LYS A 205 -0.52 13.58 -13.30
CA LYS A 205 0.68 12.85 -13.72
C LYS A 205 0.94 13.19 -15.19
N ASP A 206 1.78 14.19 -15.42
CA ASP A 206 2.20 14.58 -16.77
C ASP A 206 3.23 13.55 -17.26
N MET A 207 2.76 12.57 -18.04
CA MET A 207 3.58 11.49 -18.62
C MET A 207 4.15 11.86 -19.99
#